data_AF-I4MV55-F1
#
_entry.id   AF-I4MV55-F1
#
_cell.length_a   1.000
_cell.length_b   1.000
_cell.length_c   1.000
_cell.angle_alpha   90.00
_cell.angle_beta   90.00
_cell.angle_gamma   90.00
#
_symmetry.space_group_name_H-M   'P 1'
#
loop_
_entity.id
_entity.type
_entity.pdbx_description
1 polymer ?
#
loop_
_entity_poly.entity_id
_entity_poly.type
_entity_poly.pdbx_seq_one_letter_code
_entity_poly.pdbx_strand_id
1 'polypeptide(L)'
;MKFGTFMILSGTLMAFMAHSAGKALAAETRADEAKLRDLGESIREADRLKVKQFDLEIRGAGLAIDANQQSTIWKKIKNTNNNFISIHSQDPEKYHEFLQNRENLAAINTRAAFRHSARDGVAYWPIPTFALGPPARPDNQSMAASLILSGRNAATLGVTLFVCEKADNTLYAQGMIQELFDFMEKNKEVPQALIVSNDGDVTRDLNRPRG
;
A
#
# COMPACT_ATOMS: atom_id res chain seq x y z
N MET A 1 -3.76 -64.54 26.83
CA MET A 1 -2.89 -63.36 27.01
C MET A 1 -3.03 -62.27 25.91
N LYS A 2 -3.94 -62.37 24.93
CA LYS A 2 -4.04 -61.39 23.81
C LYS A 2 -5.06 -60.24 24.02
N PHE A 3 -5.97 -60.34 24.99
CA PHE A 3 -6.99 -59.32 25.26
C PHE A 3 -6.53 -58.18 26.18
N GLY A 4 -5.65 -58.47 27.15
CA GLY A 4 -5.14 -57.45 28.08
C GLY A 4 -4.20 -56.43 27.43
N THR A 5 -3.39 -56.84 26.46
CA THR A 5 -2.50 -55.95 25.70
C THR A 5 -3.26 -55.01 24.78
N PHE A 6 -4.35 -55.46 24.17
CA PHE A 6 -5.22 -54.61 23.33
C PHE A 6 -5.92 -53.51 24.13
N MET A 7 -6.37 -53.79 25.36
CA MET A 7 -6.98 -52.75 26.21
C MET A 7 -5.98 -51.69 26.66
N ILE A 8 -4.75 -52.08 26.98
CA ILE A 8 -3.70 -51.13 27.37
C ILE A 8 -3.34 -50.23 26.18
N LEU A 9 -3.10 -50.81 24.99
CA LEU A 9 -2.81 -50.04 23.76
C LEU A 9 -3.95 -49.08 23.39
N SER A 10 -5.20 -49.51 23.53
CA SER A 10 -6.37 -48.67 23.27
C SER A 10 -6.46 -47.49 24.25
N GLY A 11 -6.22 -47.74 25.54
CA GLY A 11 -6.23 -46.70 26.57
C GLY A 11 -5.14 -45.64 26.35
N THR A 12 -3.92 -46.05 26.00
CA THR A 12 -2.82 -45.11 25.73
C THR A 12 -3.08 -44.29 24.47
N LEU A 13 -3.69 -44.88 23.44
CA LEU A 13 -4.05 -44.17 22.21
C LEU A 13 -5.14 -43.11 22.46
N MET A 14 -6.17 -43.45 23.24
CA MET A 14 -7.20 -42.48 23.66
C MET A 14 -6.61 -41.33 24.48
N ALA A 15 -5.71 -41.62 25.43
CA ALA A 15 -5.05 -40.59 26.23
C ALA A 15 -4.18 -39.66 25.36
N PHE A 16 -3.46 -40.22 24.39
CA PHE A 16 -2.65 -39.43 23.45
C PHE A 16 -3.51 -38.54 22.55
N MET A 17 -4.63 -39.05 22.04
CA MET A 17 -5.60 -38.29 21.23
C MET A 17 -6.26 -37.16 22.03
N ALA A 18 -6.65 -37.41 23.29
CA ALA A 18 -7.21 -36.38 24.16
C ALA A 18 -6.17 -35.28 24.47
N HIS A 19 -4.92 -35.65 24.70
CA HIS A 19 -3.82 -34.72 24.93
C HIS A 19 -3.49 -33.87 23.70
N SER A 20 -3.48 -34.47 22.51
CA SER A 20 -3.22 -33.74 21.26
C SER A 20 -4.37 -32.80 20.89
N ALA A 21 -5.62 -33.22 21.05
CA ALA A 21 -6.79 -32.38 20.87
C ALA A 21 -6.78 -31.18 21.85
N GLY A 22 -6.46 -31.42 23.12
CA GLY A 22 -6.32 -30.36 24.12
C GLY A 22 -5.22 -29.35 23.78
N LYS A 23 -4.09 -29.80 23.23
CA LYS A 23 -3.02 -28.91 22.75
C LYS A 23 -3.43 -28.07 21.55
N ALA A 24 -4.22 -28.62 20.62
CA ALA A 24 -4.70 -27.89 19.45
C ALA A 24 -5.69 -26.77 19.85
N LEU A 25 -6.66 -27.10 20.72
CA LEU A 25 -7.60 -26.12 21.29
C LEU A 25 -6.89 -25.01 22.07
N ALA A 26 -5.85 -25.36 22.84
CA ALA A 26 -5.02 -24.40 23.56
C ALA A 26 -4.16 -23.51 22.62
N ALA A 27 -3.84 -23.99 21.41
CA ALA A 27 -3.10 -23.21 20.43
C ALA A 27 -4.01 -22.21 19.69
N GLU A 28 -5.23 -22.62 19.33
CA GLU A 28 -6.25 -21.75 18.73
C GLU A 28 -6.64 -20.62 19.68
N THR A 29 -6.96 -20.94 20.94
CA THR A 29 -7.27 -19.94 21.96
C THR A 29 -6.14 -18.94 22.18
N ARG A 30 -4.87 -19.37 22.20
CA ARG A 30 -3.72 -18.45 22.26
C ARG A 30 -3.58 -17.57 21.02
N ALA A 31 -3.87 -18.09 19.83
CA ALA A 31 -3.84 -17.33 18.60
C ALA A 31 -4.95 -16.26 18.58
N ASP A 32 -6.15 -16.62 19.05
CA ASP A 32 -7.26 -15.69 19.20
C ASP A 32 -6.98 -14.63 20.27
N GLU A 33 -6.43 -15.01 21.42
CA GLU A 33 -5.98 -14.07 22.45
C GLU A 33 -4.89 -13.12 21.93
N ALA A 34 -3.93 -13.63 21.16
CA ALA A 34 -2.88 -12.81 20.56
C ALA A 34 -3.49 -11.80 19.56
N LYS A 35 -4.46 -12.23 18.74
CA LYS A 35 -5.16 -11.37 17.79
C LYS A 35 -6.03 -10.31 18.49
N LEU A 36 -6.69 -10.68 19.59
CA LEU A 36 -7.45 -9.75 20.43
C LEU A 36 -6.55 -8.74 21.15
N ARG A 37 -5.35 -9.16 21.58
CA ARG A 37 -4.34 -8.26 22.15
C ARG A 37 -3.80 -7.29 21.11
N ASP A 38 -3.45 -7.76 19.92
CA ASP A 38 -3.01 -6.94 18.79
C ASP A 38 -4.09 -5.91 18.38
N LEU A 39 -5.35 -6.35 18.34
CA LEU A 39 -6.49 -5.45 18.14
C LEU A 39 -6.65 -4.43 19.28
N GLY A 40 -6.48 -4.86 20.53
CA GLY A 40 -6.53 -3.97 21.70
C GLY A 40 -5.39 -2.94 21.73
N GLU A 41 -4.18 -3.34 21.32
CA GLU A 41 -3.02 -2.44 21.21
C GLU A 41 -3.22 -1.43 20.07
N SER A 42 -3.68 -1.87 18.90
CA SER A 42 -3.97 -0.96 17.79
C SER A 42 -5.09 0.03 18.10
N ILE A 43 -6.14 -0.37 18.83
CA ILE A 43 -7.19 0.56 19.32
C ILE A 43 -6.60 1.57 20.31
N ARG A 44 -5.76 1.13 21.25
CA ARG A 44 -5.12 2.03 22.23
C ARG A 44 -4.13 2.99 21.58
N GLU A 45 -3.41 2.54 20.56
CA GLU A 45 -2.53 3.38 19.77
C GLU A 45 -3.35 4.41 18.97
N ALA A 46 -4.44 3.98 18.33
CA ALA A 46 -5.38 4.88 17.66
C ALA A 46 -5.97 5.92 18.63
N ASP A 47 -6.34 5.53 19.85
CA ASP A 47 -6.84 6.47 20.86
C ASP A 47 -5.75 7.41 21.39
N ARG A 48 -4.50 6.95 21.53
CA ARG A 48 -3.34 7.83 21.83
C ARG A 48 -3.08 8.82 20.70
N LEU A 49 -3.27 8.40 19.45
CA LEU A 49 -3.15 9.26 18.28
C LEU A 49 -4.32 10.25 18.20
N LYS A 50 -5.55 9.90 18.60
CA LYS A 50 -6.66 10.86 18.73
C LYS A 50 -6.40 11.96 19.76
N VAL A 51 -5.65 11.67 20.83
CA VAL A 51 -5.25 12.66 21.85
C VAL A 51 -4.14 13.59 21.32
N LYS A 52 -3.37 13.17 20.31
CA LYS A 52 -2.47 14.05 19.57
C LYS A 52 -3.25 14.79 18.49
N GLN A 53 -3.45 16.08 18.67
CA GLN A 53 -3.99 16.92 17.59
C GLN A 53 -2.92 17.02 16.50
N PHE A 54 -3.11 16.30 15.39
CA PHE A 54 -2.28 16.43 14.20
C PHE A 54 -2.92 17.47 13.28
N ASP A 55 -2.12 18.37 12.72
CA ASP A 55 -2.61 19.33 11.71
C ASP A 55 -3.07 18.63 10.43
N LEU A 56 -2.46 17.47 10.11
CA LEU A 56 -2.83 16.60 9.00
C LEU A 56 -2.70 15.11 9.36
N GLU A 57 -3.63 14.29 8.90
CA GLU A 57 -3.64 12.83 9.05
C GLU A 57 -3.56 12.15 7.67
N ILE A 58 -2.75 11.09 7.56
CA ILE A 58 -2.76 10.21 6.38
C ILE A 58 -3.98 9.28 6.47
N ARG A 59 -5.03 9.64 5.71
CA ARG A 59 -6.30 8.89 5.64
C ARG A 59 -6.21 7.59 4.82
N GLY A 60 -5.26 7.52 3.90
CA GLY A 60 -5.08 6.39 3.01
C GLY A 60 -3.72 6.45 2.31
N ALA A 61 -3.10 5.29 2.13
CA ALA A 61 -1.81 5.17 1.47
C ALA A 61 -1.84 3.95 0.53
N GLY A 62 -1.61 4.21 -0.76
CA GLY A 62 -1.49 3.17 -1.77
C GLY A 62 -0.10 3.14 -2.35
N LEU A 63 0.54 1.97 -2.28
CA LEU A 63 1.86 1.74 -2.85
C LEU A 63 1.87 0.42 -3.62
N ALA A 64 2.44 0.46 -4.82
CA ALA A 64 2.63 -0.68 -5.69
C ALA A 64 3.96 -0.53 -6.43
N ILE A 65 4.84 -1.52 -6.31
CA ILE A 65 6.13 -1.56 -6.97
C ILE A 65 6.33 -2.96 -7.52
N ASP A 66 6.60 -3.06 -8.83
CA ASP A 66 6.77 -4.34 -9.53
C ASP A 66 5.54 -5.24 -9.27
N ALA A 67 5.68 -6.56 -9.11
CA ALA A 67 4.56 -7.45 -8.76
C ALA A 67 4.02 -7.30 -7.31
N ASN A 68 4.51 -6.33 -6.52
CA ASN A 68 4.21 -6.25 -5.08
C ASN A 68 3.29 -5.08 -4.77
N GLN A 69 2.18 -5.40 -4.11
CA GLN A 69 1.13 -4.45 -3.77
C GLN A 69 0.76 -4.60 -2.30
N GLN A 70 0.43 -3.48 -1.65
CA GLN A 70 -0.19 -3.46 -0.33
C GLN A 70 0.58 -4.26 0.73
N SER A 71 -0.05 -5.25 1.37
CA SER A 71 0.56 -6.00 2.48
C SER A 71 1.91 -6.63 2.10
N THR A 72 2.12 -7.02 0.85
CA THR A 72 3.38 -7.62 0.38
C THR A 72 4.52 -6.60 0.42
N ILE A 73 4.27 -5.36 -0.01
CA ILE A 73 5.31 -4.33 0.03
C ILE A 73 5.64 -3.93 1.46
N TRP A 74 4.63 -3.79 2.32
CA TRP A 74 4.83 -3.48 3.74
C TRP A 74 5.60 -4.59 4.47
N LYS A 75 5.31 -5.87 4.17
CA LYS A 75 6.08 -7.01 4.69
C LYS A 75 7.53 -6.96 4.23
N LYS A 76 7.79 -6.64 2.96
CA LYS A 76 9.15 -6.50 2.43
C LYS A 76 9.91 -5.36 3.13
N ILE A 77 9.30 -4.19 3.28
CA ILE A 77 9.88 -3.05 4.01
C ILE A 77 10.23 -3.45 5.44
N LYS A 78 9.29 -4.08 6.16
CA LYS A 78 9.51 -4.56 7.53
C LYS A 78 10.63 -5.61 7.62
N ASN A 79 10.70 -6.53 6.66
CA ASN A 79 11.73 -7.57 6.64
C ASN A 79 13.12 -7.03 6.29
N THR A 80 13.21 -6.07 5.36
CA THR A 80 14.47 -5.39 5.03
C THR A 80 14.99 -4.58 6.22
N ASN A 81 14.08 -3.95 6.99
CA ASN A 81 14.37 -3.20 8.22
C ASN A 81 15.57 -2.24 8.09
N ASN A 82 15.74 -1.65 6.91
CA ASN A 82 16.84 -0.75 6.60
C ASN A 82 16.41 0.23 5.51
N ASN A 83 16.44 1.52 5.84
CA ASN A 83 15.98 2.59 4.95
C ASN A 83 16.96 2.88 3.80
N PHE A 84 18.18 2.34 3.86
CA PHE A 84 19.23 2.57 2.86
C PHE A 84 19.41 1.39 1.89
N ILE A 85 18.63 0.32 2.04
CA ILE A 85 18.69 -0.86 1.19
C ILE A 85 17.38 -1.02 0.44
N SER A 86 17.45 -1.30 -0.86
CA SER A 86 16.27 -1.58 -1.67
C SER A 86 15.58 -2.86 -1.19
N ILE A 87 14.25 -2.84 -1.16
CA ILE A 87 13.43 -4.04 -0.92
C ILE A 87 13.36 -4.98 -2.15
N HIS A 88 13.91 -4.53 -3.29
CA HIS A 88 13.96 -5.25 -4.56
C HIS A 88 15.41 -5.56 -4.94
N SER A 89 15.59 -6.63 -5.72
CA SER A 89 16.89 -7.03 -6.26
C SER A 89 17.46 -5.93 -7.15
N GLN A 90 18.78 -5.73 -7.12
CA GLN A 90 19.49 -4.86 -8.07
C GLN A 90 20.01 -5.64 -9.28
N ASP A 91 19.90 -6.97 -9.25
CA ASP A 91 20.31 -7.88 -10.32
C ASP A 91 19.33 -7.81 -11.51
N PRO A 92 19.77 -7.32 -12.69
CA PRO A 92 18.93 -7.20 -13.88
C PRO A 92 18.38 -8.53 -14.39
N GLU A 93 19.11 -9.64 -14.17
CA GLU A 93 18.70 -10.98 -14.61
C GLU A 93 17.44 -11.46 -13.87
N LYS A 94 17.05 -10.82 -12.76
CA LYS A 94 15.80 -11.16 -12.08
C LYS A 94 14.56 -10.51 -12.71
N TYR A 95 14.74 -9.75 -13.79
CA TYR A 95 13.69 -8.96 -14.43
C TYR A 95 13.58 -9.29 -15.92
N HIS A 96 13.16 -10.52 -16.25
CA HIS A 96 12.99 -11.00 -17.63
C HIS A 96 11.60 -10.70 -18.23
N GLU A 97 11.01 -9.57 -17.90
CA GLU A 97 9.67 -9.22 -18.38
C GLU A 97 9.73 -8.50 -19.74
N PHE A 98 9.02 -9.01 -20.73
CA PHE A 98 8.85 -8.32 -22.01
C PHE A 98 8.01 -7.03 -21.83
N LEU A 99 8.16 -6.08 -22.76
CA LEU A 99 7.54 -4.75 -22.67
C LEU A 99 6.03 -4.80 -22.33
N GLN A 100 5.27 -5.65 -23.01
CA GLN A 100 3.82 -5.77 -22.79
C GLN A 100 3.47 -6.14 -21.34
N ASN A 101 4.25 -7.02 -20.71
CA ASN A 101 4.02 -7.39 -19.31
C ASN A 101 4.34 -6.23 -18.37
N ARG A 102 5.40 -5.47 -18.64
CA ARG A 102 5.77 -4.28 -17.86
C ARG A 102 4.70 -3.20 -17.94
N GLU A 103 4.15 -2.95 -19.12
CA GLU A 103 3.01 -2.02 -19.31
C GLU A 103 1.76 -2.49 -18.55
N ASN A 104 1.43 -3.78 -18.64
CA ASN A 104 0.30 -4.37 -17.92
C ASN A 104 0.50 -4.25 -16.39
N LEU A 105 1.70 -4.56 -15.89
CA LEU A 105 2.04 -4.42 -14.48
C LEU A 105 1.97 -2.95 -14.03
N ALA A 106 2.46 -2.00 -14.83
CA ALA A 106 2.36 -0.57 -14.53
C ALA A 106 0.89 -0.11 -14.42
N ALA A 107 0.01 -0.60 -15.30
CA ALA A 107 -1.43 -0.32 -15.24
C ALA A 107 -2.08 -0.92 -13.99
N ILE A 108 -1.75 -2.18 -13.63
CA ILE A 108 -2.23 -2.82 -12.41
C ILE A 108 -1.73 -2.08 -11.16
N ASN A 109 -0.47 -1.65 -11.16
CA ASN A 109 0.12 -0.89 -10.04
C ASN A 109 -0.53 0.48 -9.88
N THR A 110 -0.79 1.18 -10.98
CA THR A 110 -1.56 2.44 -10.97
C THR A 110 -2.95 2.22 -10.36
N ARG A 111 -3.66 1.18 -10.79
CA ARG A 111 -4.96 0.79 -10.20
C ARG A 111 -4.85 0.53 -8.70
N ALA A 112 -3.87 -0.28 -8.27
CA ALA A 112 -3.72 -0.65 -6.88
C ALA A 112 -3.38 0.57 -6.01
N ALA A 113 -2.42 1.40 -6.43
CA ALA A 113 -2.04 2.61 -5.70
C ALA A 113 -3.24 3.55 -5.51
N PHE A 114 -3.96 3.91 -6.58
CA PHE A 114 -5.13 4.79 -6.48
C PHE A 114 -6.27 4.19 -5.66
N ARG A 115 -6.54 2.89 -5.82
CA ARG A 115 -7.61 2.23 -5.07
C ARG A 115 -7.34 2.25 -3.57
N HIS A 116 -6.09 2.11 -3.15
CA HIS A 116 -5.76 2.07 -1.72
C HIS A 116 -5.46 3.44 -1.11
N SER A 117 -5.14 4.46 -1.91
CA SER A 117 -4.99 5.83 -1.42
C SER A 117 -6.32 6.59 -1.34
N ALA A 118 -7.25 6.36 -2.28
CA ALA A 118 -8.38 7.27 -2.49
C ALA A 118 -9.77 6.61 -2.49
N ARG A 119 -9.90 5.29 -2.29
CA ARG A 119 -11.21 4.61 -2.26
C ARG A 119 -12.15 5.14 -1.18
N ASP A 120 -11.61 5.47 -0.02
CA ASP A 120 -12.37 5.97 1.13
C ASP A 120 -12.27 7.50 1.24
N GLY A 121 -12.04 8.17 0.09
CA GLY A 121 -12.02 9.63 0.00
C GLY A 121 -13.42 10.24 0.20
N VAL A 122 -13.45 11.52 0.57
CA VAL A 122 -14.71 12.25 0.79
C VAL A 122 -15.55 12.24 -0.50
N ALA A 123 -16.74 11.66 -0.42
CA ALA A 123 -17.66 11.58 -1.54
C ALA A 123 -18.21 12.98 -1.89
N TYR A 124 -18.41 13.25 -3.18
CA TYR A 124 -19.01 14.49 -3.69
C TYR A 124 -18.27 15.79 -3.31
N TRP A 125 -17.02 15.69 -2.85
CA TRP A 125 -16.14 16.84 -2.61
C TRP A 125 -14.99 16.85 -3.63
N PRO A 126 -14.64 18.01 -4.21
CA PRO A 126 -13.45 18.11 -5.06
C PRO A 126 -12.18 17.92 -4.22
N ILE A 127 -11.48 16.80 -4.40
CA ILE A 127 -10.21 16.48 -3.75
C ILE A 127 -9.07 17.13 -4.53
N PRO A 128 -8.39 18.16 -3.97
CA PRO A 128 -7.21 18.75 -4.59
C PRO A 128 -6.11 17.70 -4.68
N THR A 129 -5.62 17.51 -5.90
CA THR A 129 -4.71 16.43 -6.26
C THR A 129 -3.42 16.99 -6.81
N PHE A 130 -2.32 16.61 -6.18
CA PHE A 130 -0.95 16.97 -6.52
C PHE A 130 -0.31 15.78 -7.23
N ALA A 131 0.15 15.98 -8.46
CA ALA A 131 0.69 14.90 -9.27
C ALA A 131 2.18 15.09 -9.58
N LEU A 132 2.94 14.02 -9.39
CA LEU A 132 4.36 13.97 -9.69
C LEU A 132 4.63 12.92 -10.77
N GLY A 133 5.41 13.31 -11.77
CA GLY A 133 5.99 12.40 -12.75
C GLY A 133 7.51 12.50 -12.78
N PRO A 134 8.21 11.56 -13.44
CA PRO A 134 9.64 11.69 -13.69
C PRO A 134 9.90 12.91 -14.58
N PRO A 135 11.14 13.43 -14.62
CA PRO A 135 11.51 14.51 -15.52
C PRO A 135 11.03 14.24 -16.95
N ALA A 136 10.31 15.21 -17.50
CA ALA A 136 9.70 15.13 -18.80
C ALA A 136 10.31 16.16 -19.73
N ARG A 137 10.11 15.94 -21.03
CA ARG A 137 10.49 16.92 -22.04
C ARG A 137 9.56 18.14 -22.01
N PRO A 138 9.99 19.27 -22.58
CA PRO A 138 9.16 20.48 -22.66
C PRO A 138 7.79 20.26 -23.32
N ASP A 139 7.70 19.35 -24.29
CA ASP A 139 6.48 18.99 -25.02
C ASP A 139 5.60 17.94 -24.31
N ASN A 140 6.04 17.41 -23.16
CA ASN A 140 5.35 16.34 -22.43
C ASN A 140 5.08 16.65 -20.95
N GLN A 141 5.07 17.94 -20.58
CA GLN A 141 4.90 18.41 -19.20
C GLN A 141 3.54 18.06 -18.58
N SER A 142 2.52 17.76 -19.39
CA SER A 142 1.19 17.39 -18.90
C SER A 142 1.10 15.93 -18.42
N MET A 143 2.16 15.13 -18.53
CA MET A 143 2.13 13.71 -18.16
C MET A 143 1.92 13.46 -16.67
N ALA A 144 2.45 14.32 -15.80
CA ALA A 144 2.16 14.20 -14.37
C ALA A 144 0.66 14.37 -14.11
N ALA A 145 0.01 15.36 -14.73
CA ALA A 145 -1.43 15.59 -14.58
C ALA A 145 -2.29 14.44 -15.14
N SER A 146 -1.85 13.80 -16.23
CA SER A 146 -2.57 12.68 -16.87
C SER A 146 -2.68 11.45 -15.96
N LEU A 147 -1.79 11.32 -14.97
CA LEU A 147 -1.83 10.27 -13.94
C LEU A 147 -3.13 10.32 -13.14
N ILE A 148 -3.67 11.51 -12.86
CA ILE A 148 -4.89 11.68 -12.07
C ILE A 148 -6.07 11.00 -12.77
N LEU A 149 -6.27 11.29 -14.05
CA LEU A 149 -7.35 10.70 -14.84
C LEU A 149 -7.14 9.19 -15.04
N SER A 150 -5.91 8.78 -15.36
CA SER A 150 -5.54 7.38 -15.55
C SER A 150 -5.80 6.55 -14.29
N GLY A 151 -5.37 7.04 -13.14
CA GLY A 151 -5.56 6.41 -11.84
C GLY A 151 -7.02 6.35 -11.41
N ARG A 152 -7.77 7.44 -11.56
CA ARG A 152 -9.22 7.48 -11.29
C ARG A 152 -9.96 6.39 -12.05
N ASN A 153 -9.71 6.30 -13.36
CA ASN A 153 -10.36 5.33 -14.23
C ASN A 153 -9.95 3.89 -13.87
N ALA A 154 -8.65 3.65 -13.70
CA ALA A 154 -8.11 2.33 -13.38
C ALA A 154 -8.63 1.80 -12.03
N ALA A 155 -8.78 2.68 -11.03
CA ALA A 155 -9.27 2.35 -9.70
C ALA A 155 -10.80 2.38 -9.57
N THR A 156 -11.54 2.63 -10.66
CA THR A 156 -13.02 2.71 -10.67
C THR A 156 -13.58 3.76 -9.70
N LEU A 157 -12.86 4.87 -9.51
CA LEU A 157 -13.21 5.96 -8.59
C LEU A 157 -14.12 7.01 -9.27
N GLY A 158 -15.18 6.52 -9.94
CA GLY A 158 -16.03 7.36 -10.80
C GLY A 158 -16.76 8.50 -10.05
N VAL A 159 -17.07 8.28 -8.78
CA VAL A 159 -17.76 9.27 -7.91
C VAL A 159 -16.81 10.19 -7.15
N THR A 160 -15.51 9.88 -7.14
CA THR A 160 -14.49 10.73 -6.54
C THR A 160 -14.13 11.84 -7.52
N LEU A 161 -14.24 13.09 -7.05
CA LEU A 161 -13.98 14.28 -7.85
C LEU A 161 -12.54 14.72 -7.60
N PHE A 162 -11.60 14.38 -8.49
CA PHE A 162 -10.23 14.88 -8.39
C PHE A 162 -10.09 16.20 -9.15
N VAL A 163 -9.45 17.19 -8.53
CA VAL A 163 -9.06 18.45 -9.15
C VAL A 163 -7.54 18.47 -9.20
N CYS A 164 -6.96 18.70 -10.39
CA CYS A 164 -5.52 18.88 -10.49
C CYS A 164 -5.14 20.24 -9.89
N GLU A 165 -4.64 20.24 -8.65
CA GLU A 165 -4.18 21.45 -7.97
C GLU A 165 -2.80 21.84 -8.50
N LYS A 166 -1.91 20.86 -8.60
CA LYS A 166 -0.60 21.02 -9.20
C LYS A 166 -0.10 19.73 -9.80
N ALA A 167 0.65 19.84 -10.88
CA ALA A 167 1.37 18.74 -11.48
C ALA A 167 2.78 19.19 -11.84
N ASP A 168 3.78 18.35 -11.54
CA ASP A 168 5.17 18.64 -11.87
C ASP A 168 5.94 17.37 -12.26
N ASN A 169 6.95 17.56 -13.12
CA ASN A 169 7.83 16.51 -13.59
C ASN A 169 9.24 16.76 -13.05
N THR A 170 9.56 16.11 -11.93
CA THR A 170 10.76 16.42 -11.13
C THR A 170 11.43 15.15 -10.61
N LEU A 171 12.71 15.29 -10.23
CA LEU A 171 13.47 14.24 -9.54
C LEU A 171 13.14 14.17 -8.03
N TYR A 172 12.55 15.23 -7.47
CA TYR A 172 12.43 15.43 -6.03
C TYR A 172 10.99 15.75 -5.64
N ALA A 173 10.43 14.96 -4.73
CA ALA A 173 9.05 15.14 -4.25
C ALA A 173 8.93 16.19 -3.14
N GLN A 174 10.04 16.61 -2.52
CA GLN A 174 10.06 17.47 -1.33
C GLN A 174 9.30 18.78 -1.55
N GLY A 175 9.49 19.44 -2.70
CA GLY A 175 8.81 20.69 -3.03
C GLY A 175 7.29 20.51 -3.13
N MET A 176 6.83 19.48 -3.82
CA MET A 176 5.39 19.18 -3.95
C MET A 176 4.76 18.80 -2.62
N ILE A 177 5.49 18.08 -1.76
CA ILE A 177 5.03 17.77 -0.40
C ILE A 177 4.85 19.08 0.37
N GLN A 178 5.84 19.97 0.36
CA GLN A 178 5.72 21.28 1.02
C GLN A 178 4.50 22.06 0.51
N GLU A 179 4.28 22.08 -0.80
CA GLU A 179 3.13 22.78 -1.39
C GLU A 179 1.78 22.18 -1.01
N LEU A 180 1.68 20.85 -0.85
CA LEU A 180 0.49 20.21 -0.33
C LEU A 180 0.19 20.67 1.10
N PHE A 181 1.22 20.72 1.96
CA PHE A 181 1.06 21.19 3.34
C PHE A 181 0.65 22.67 3.38
N ASP A 182 1.34 23.53 2.63
CA ASP A 182 1.01 24.95 2.51
C ASP A 182 -0.42 25.17 1.99
N PHE A 183 -0.87 24.34 1.04
CA PHE A 183 -2.23 24.39 0.52
C PHE A 183 -3.25 24.07 1.61
N MET A 184 -3.07 23.00 2.37
CA MET A 184 -4.00 22.61 3.42
C MET A 184 -4.00 23.62 4.59
N GLU A 185 -2.86 24.22 4.90
CA GLU A 185 -2.77 25.27 5.91
C GLU A 185 -3.56 26.52 5.52
N LYS A 186 -3.52 26.89 4.23
CA LYS A 186 -4.25 28.04 3.67
C LYS A 186 -5.74 27.77 3.49
N ASN A 187 -6.14 26.52 3.22
CA ASN A 187 -7.52 26.13 2.92
C ASN A 187 -8.06 25.14 3.96
N LYS A 188 -8.30 25.61 5.19
CA LYS A 188 -8.66 24.76 6.35
C LYS A 188 -10.01 24.06 6.23
N GLU A 189 -10.87 24.55 5.34
CA GLU A 189 -12.16 23.96 4.99
C GLU A 189 -12.04 22.74 4.07
N VAL A 190 -10.89 22.55 3.41
CA VAL A 190 -10.65 21.37 2.58
C VAL A 190 -10.45 20.16 3.49
N PRO A 191 -11.31 19.13 3.40
CA PRO A 191 -11.24 17.99 4.31
C PRO A 191 -10.13 16.99 3.94
N GLN A 192 -9.66 17.02 2.69
CA GLN A 192 -8.72 16.04 2.16
C GLN A 192 -8.02 16.57 0.90
N ALA A 193 -6.73 16.30 0.80
CA ALA A 193 -5.95 16.39 -0.44
C ALA A 193 -5.35 15.02 -0.79
N LEU A 194 -4.92 14.86 -2.04
CA LEU A 194 -4.26 13.65 -2.54
C LEU A 194 -2.94 14.04 -3.19
N ILE A 195 -1.86 13.30 -2.89
CA ILE A 195 -0.62 13.35 -3.65
C ILE A 195 -0.42 12.01 -4.34
N VAL A 196 -0.10 12.05 -5.63
CA VAL A 196 0.14 10.86 -6.46
C VAL A 196 1.45 10.99 -7.21
N SER A 197 2.14 9.86 -7.36
CA SER A 197 3.33 9.78 -8.17
C SER A 197 3.35 8.46 -8.93
N ASN A 198 3.86 8.49 -10.15
CA ASN A 198 4.19 7.29 -10.90
C ASN A 198 5.58 7.49 -11.52
N ASP A 199 6.53 6.70 -11.06
CA ASP A 199 7.87 6.68 -11.59
C ASP A 199 8.27 5.23 -11.86
N GLY A 200 8.45 4.91 -13.14
CA GLY A 200 8.78 3.59 -13.62
C GLY A 200 9.40 3.69 -15.00
N ASP A 201 10.01 2.60 -15.41
CA ASP A 201 10.60 2.43 -16.74
C ASP A 201 9.65 2.77 -17.90
N VAL A 202 8.40 2.32 -17.88
CA VAL A 202 7.38 2.63 -18.89
C VAL A 202 7.11 4.14 -18.93
N THR A 203 6.87 4.75 -17.77
CA THR A 203 6.62 6.19 -17.67
C THR A 203 7.84 7.01 -18.08
N ARG A 204 9.05 6.55 -17.75
CA ARG A 204 10.31 7.21 -18.13
C ARG A 204 10.59 7.07 -19.63
N ASP A 205 10.29 5.94 -20.25
CA ASP A 205 10.47 5.75 -21.69
C ASP A 205 9.58 6.70 -22.51
N LEU A 206 8.36 6.94 -22.04
CA LEU A 206 7.46 7.95 -22.63
C LEU A 206 7.98 9.39 -22.48
N ASN A 207 8.82 9.64 -21.49
CA ASN A 207 9.33 10.97 -21.15
C ASN A 207 10.76 11.25 -21.66
N ARG A 208 11.43 10.28 -22.27
CA ARG A 208 12.81 10.45 -22.75
C ARG A 208 12.90 11.38 -23.98
N PRO A 209 14.00 12.14 -24.14
CA PRO A 209 14.29 12.89 -25.38
C PRO A 209 14.16 12.00 -26.63
N ARG A 210 13.57 12.53 -27.71
CA ARG A 210 13.61 11.87 -29.02
C ARG A 210 15.07 11.94 -29.50
N GLY A 211 15.65 10.78 -29.77
CA GLY A 211 16.86 10.63 -30.58
C GLY A 211 16.50 10.58 -32.06
#